data_AF-A0A0G0TVK8-F1
#
_entry.id   AF-A0A0G0TVK8-F1
#
_cell.length_a   1.000
_cell.length_b   1.000
_cell.length_c   1.000
_cell.angle_alpha   90.00
_cell.angle_beta   90.00
_cell.angle_gamma   90.00
#
_symmetry.space_group_name_H-M   'P 1'
#
loop_
_entity.id
_entity.type
_entity.pdbx_description
1 polymer ?
#
loop_
_entity_poly.entity_id
_entity_poly.type
_entity_poly.pdbx_seq_one_letter_code
_entity_poly.pdbx_strand_id
1 'polypeptide(L)'
;MKFGARNILLNITNAVLIILMLFLSGRILLKMFSANPQTPFVVWVYNASDFLMIPFRGIFRSVPVTTGGVIDIPALFSIAIYLILGLVVTYLIQMTSSEQEEDINEKHTFEHHRGLEHHKENVHTHLH
;
A
#
# COMPACT_ATOMS: atom_id res chain seq x y z
N MET A 1 -21.26 -5.35 -0.27
CA MET A 1 -20.22 -4.81 -1.19
C MET A 1 -18.97 -4.24 -0.52
N LYS A 2 -18.95 -3.91 0.80
CA LYS A 2 -17.82 -3.23 1.47
C LYS A 2 -16.49 -4.03 1.51
N PHE A 3 -16.53 -5.36 1.62
CA PHE A 3 -15.32 -6.20 1.60
C PHE A 3 -14.53 -6.13 0.29
N GLY A 4 -15.20 -5.96 -0.86
CA GLY A 4 -14.54 -5.84 -2.16
C GLY A 4 -13.77 -4.52 -2.30
N ALA A 5 -14.34 -3.41 -1.83
CA ALA A 5 -13.75 -2.08 -1.95
C ALA A 5 -12.40 -1.97 -1.22
N ARG A 6 -12.29 -2.53 -0.01
CA ARG A 6 -11.03 -2.57 0.76
C ARG A 6 -9.93 -3.29 -0.01
N ASN A 7 -10.21 -4.49 -0.52
CA ASN A 7 -9.23 -5.28 -1.25
C ASN A 7 -8.79 -4.55 -2.54
N ILE A 8 -9.72 -3.88 -3.22
CA ILE A 8 -9.40 -3.05 -4.39
C ILE A 8 -8.47 -1.89 -4.00
N LEU A 9 -8.75 -1.17 -2.90
CA LEU A 9 -7.91 -0.05 -2.43
C LEU A 9 -6.49 -0.50 -2.07
N LEU A 10 -6.36 -1.64 -1.38
CA LEU A 10 -5.06 -2.22 -1.04
C LEU A 10 -4.29 -2.67 -2.29
N ASN A 11 -4.98 -3.30 -3.24
CA ASN A 11 -4.38 -3.73 -4.50
C ASN A 11 -3.91 -2.53 -5.34
N ILE A 12 -4.70 -1.45 -5.39
CA ILE A 12 -4.31 -0.20 -6.07
C ILE A 12 -3.08 0.41 -5.40
N THR A 13 -3.08 0.51 -4.06
CA THR A 13 -1.94 1.04 -3.30
C THR A 13 -0.67 0.26 -3.60
N ASN A 14 -0.75 -1.09 -3.56
CA ASN A 14 0.37 -1.96 -3.88
C ASN A 14 0.82 -1.82 -5.34
N ALA A 15 -0.11 -1.74 -6.30
CA ALA A 15 0.23 -1.56 -7.71
C ALA A 15 0.97 -0.23 -7.94
N VAL A 16 0.52 0.86 -7.30
CA VAL A 16 1.20 2.16 -7.36
C VAL A 16 2.61 2.06 -6.78
N LEU A 17 2.78 1.46 -5.59
CA LEU A 17 4.10 1.28 -4.99
C LEU A 17 5.05 0.47 -5.88
N ILE A 18 4.57 -0.63 -6.48
CA ILE A 18 5.37 -1.44 -7.39
C ILE A 18 5.81 -0.62 -8.61
N ILE A 19 4.92 0.18 -9.20
CA ILE A 19 5.26 1.03 -10.34
C ILE A 19 6.31 2.07 -9.95
N LEU A 20 6.13 2.75 -8.81
CA LEU A 20 7.10 3.72 -8.28
C LEU A 20 8.47 3.07 -8.06
N MET A 21 8.49 1.91 -7.41
CA MET A 21 9.72 1.14 -7.14
C MET A 21 10.40 0.70 -8.43
N LEU A 22 9.64 0.27 -9.43
CA LEU A 22 10.18 -0.16 -10.72
C LEU A 22 10.94 0.97 -11.42
N PHE A 23 10.32 2.16 -11.52
CA PHE A 23 10.95 3.30 -12.18
C PHE A 23 12.14 3.86 -11.40
N LEU A 24 12.02 4.00 -10.07
CA LEU A 24 13.11 4.51 -9.24
C LEU A 24 14.29 3.54 -9.16
N SER A 25 14.03 2.25 -8.98
CA SER A 25 15.09 1.23 -8.97
C SER A 25 15.74 1.12 -10.35
N GLY A 26 14.94 1.14 -11.42
CA GLY A 26 15.45 1.18 -12.79
C GLY A 26 16.39 2.36 -13.01
N ARG A 27 15.99 3.57 -12.59
CA ARG A 27 16.86 4.76 -12.64
C ARG A 27 18.17 4.55 -11.87
N ILE A 28 18.11 4.05 -10.64
CA ILE A 28 19.30 3.82 -9.81
C ILE A 28 20.25 2.83 -10.48
N LEU A 29 19.74 1.70 -10.97
CA LEU A 29 20.54 0.69 -11.65
C LEU A 29 21.19 1.26 -12.91
N LEU A 30 20.43 1.95 -13.76
CA LEU A 30 20.96 2.56 -14.98
C LEU A 30 22.08 3.58 -14.68
N LYS A 31 21.94 4.40 -13.63
CA LYS A 31 22.99 5.35 -13.21
C LYS A 31 24.20 4.67 -12.57
N MET A 32 24.00 3.64 -11.76
CA MET A 32 25.09 2.87 -11.15
C MET A 32 25.96 2.19 -12.21
N PHE A 33 25.34 1.62 -13.24
CA PHE A 33 26.02 0.94 -14.33
C PHE A 33 26.46 1.88 -15.46
N SER A 34 26.38 3.20 -15.28
CA SER A 34 26.79 4.19 -16.28
C SER A 34 26.12 3.96 -17.65
N ALA A 35 24.84 3.59 -17.65
CA ALA A 35 24.09 3.31 -18.88
C ALA A 35 24.09 4.53 -19.81
N ASN A 36 24.18 4.27 -21.12
CA ASN A 36 24.25 5.33 -22.13
C ASN A 36 22.98 6.22 -22.09
N PRO A 37 23.10 7.52 -21.73
CA PRO A 37 21.94 8.41 -21.61
C PRO A 37 21.35 8.82 -22.96
N GLN A 38 21.98 8.45 -24.09
CA GLN A 38 21.43 8.66 -25.44
C GLN A 38 20.54 7.50 -25.89
N THR A 39 20.55 6.38 -25.18
CA THR A 39 19.71 5.22 -25.51
C THR A 39 18.24 5.55 -25.23
N PRO A 40 17.30 5.39 -26.20
CA PRO A 40 15.89 5.79 -26.03
C PRO A 40 15.21 5.18 -24.80
N PHE A 41 15.49 3.92 -24.49
CA PHE A 41 14.98 3.26 -23.29
C PHE A 41 15.47 3.92 -21.99
N VAL A 42 16.75 4.29 -21.92
CA VAL A 42 17.35 4.95 -20.75
C VAL A 42 16.75 6.34 -20.57
N VAL A 43 16.62 7.10 -21.66
CA VAL A 43 15.94 8.41 -21.67
C VAL A 43 14.52 8.29 -21.15
N TRP A 44 13.76 7.30 -21.63
CA TRP A 44 12.38 7.08 -21.21
C TRP A 44 12.28 6.77 -19.71
N VAL A 45 13.12 5.88 -19.17
CA VAL A 45 13.16 5.58 -17.73
C VAL A 45 13.55 6.81 -16.92
N TYR A 46 14.55 7.58 -17.36
CA TYR A 46 14.96 8.80 -16.68
C TYR A 46 13.86 9.85 -16.66
N ASN A 47 13.15 10.06 -17.77
CA ASN A 47 12.04 11.01 -17.85
C ASN A 47 10.85 10.57 -16.99
N ALA A 48 10.47 9.29 -17.07
CA ALA A 48 9.36 8.74 -16.27
C ALA A 48 9.65 8.83 -14.76
N SER A 49 10.88 8.52 -14.35
CA SER A 49 11.30 8.63 -12.95
C SER A 49 11.53 10.07 -12.48
N ASP A 50 11.79 11.03 -13.38
CA ASP A 50 12.07 12.41 -13.00
C ASP A 50 10.88 13.11 -12.34
N PHE A 51 9.66 12.77 -12.78
CA PHE A 51 8.43 13.25 -12.15
C PHE A 51 8.33 12.82 -10.67
N LEU A 52 8.73 11.59 -10.37
CA LEU A 52 8.76 11.04 -9.01
C LEU A 52 9.83 11.70 -8.13
N MET A 53 10.78 12.41 -8.74
CA MET A 53 11.84 13.10 -8.01
C MET A 53 11.46 14.53 -7.62
N ILE A 54 10.39 15.11 -8.20
CA ILE A 54 10.00 16.52 -8.00
C ILE A 54 9.94 16.94 -6.52
N PRO A 55 9.23 16.22 -5.61
CA PRO A 55 9.12 16.67 -4.22
C PRO A 55 10.44 16.58 -3.43
N PHE A 56 11.39 15.78 -3.90
CA PHE A 56 12.67 15.54 -3.22
C PHE A 56 13.87 16.16 -3.94
N ARG A 57 13.61 16.91 -5.01
CA ARG A 57 14.63 17.52 -5.84
C ARG A 57 15.41 18.55 -5.03
N GLY A 58 16.73 18.44 -5.05
CA GLY A 58 17.64 19.37 -4.38
C GLY A 58 17.89 19.09 -2.90
N ILE A 59 17.22 18.11 -2.28
CA ILE A 59 17.49 17.71 -0.88
C ILE A 59 18.88 17.09 -0.76
N PHE A 60 19.22 16.20 -1.70
CA PHE A 60 20.52 15.53 -1.75
C PHE A 60 21.19 15.75 -3.10
N ARG A 61 22.52 15.77 -3.09
CA ARG A 61 23.33 15.69 -4.32
C ARG A 61 23.61 14.22 -4.63
N SER A 62 23.61 13.84 -5.90
CA SER A 62 24.05 12.51 -6.30
C SER A 62 25.55 12.36 -6.04
N VAL A 63 25.98 11.17 -5.58
CA VAL A 63 27.38 10.91 -5.21
C VAL A 63 28.03 10.07 -6.32
N PRO A 64 29.11 10.55 -6.95
CA PRO A 64 29.87 9.74 -7.89
C PRO A 64 30.58 8.62 -7.14
N VAL A 65 30.54 7.39 -7.67
CA VAL A 65 31.15 6.22 -7.01
C VAL A 65 32.53 5.92 -7.60
N THR A 66 32.71 6.11 -8.92
CA THR A 66 33.96 5.91 -9.69
C THR A 66 33.91 6.69 -11.03
N THR A 67 34.82 6.40 -11.97
CA THR A 67 34.93 6.93 -13.35
C THR A 67 33.75 6.53 -14.29
N GLY A 68 32.52 6.47 -13.79
CA GLY A 68 31.32 6.26 -14.61
C GLY A 68 30.04 6.05 -13.83
N GLY A 69 30.09 5.32 -12.70
CA GLY A 69 28.89 5.01 -11.91
C GLY A 69 28.50 6.13 -10.94
N VAL A 70 27.19 6.42 -10.86
CA VAL A 70 26.63 7.39 -9.90
C VAL A 70 25.59 6.70 -9.02
N ILE A 71 25.72 6.82 -7.70
CA ILE A 71 24.65 6.47 -6.77
C ILE A 71 23.71 7.65 -6.67
N ASP A 72 22.47 7.43 -7.09
CA ASP A 72 21.41 8.42 -7.01
C ASP A 72 20.78 8.41 -5.61
N ILE A 73 21.49 9.05 -4.66
CA ILE A 73 21.04 9.21 -3.26
C ILE A 73 19.62 9.81 -3.18
N PRO A 74 19.27 10.86 -3.95
CA PRO A 74 17.88 11.31 -4.04
C PRO A 74 16.89 10.19 -4.36
N ALA A 75 17.17 9.34 -5.35
CA ALA A 75 16.24 8.28 -5.74
C ALA A 75 16.09 7.20 -4.67
N LEU A 76 17.17 6.85 -3.97
CA LEU A 76 17.11 5.95 -2.81
C LEU A 76 16.24 6.53 -1.70
N PHE A 77 16.39 7.82 -1.42
CA PHE A 77 15.55 8.52 -0.45
C PHE A 77 14.08 8.53 -0.87
N SER A 78 13.79 8.79 -2.15
CA SER A 78 12.43 8.73 -2.69
C SER A 78 11.78 7.36 -2.47
N ILE A 79 12.52 6.26 -2.70
CA ILE A 79 12.04 4.90 -2.42
C ILE A 79 11.67 4.75 -0.94
N ALA A 80 12.56 5.16 -0.03
CA ALA A 80 12.32 5.05 1.40
C ALA A 80 11.05 5.82 1.83
N ILE A 81 10.89 7.06 1.36
CA ILE A 81 9.71 7.87 1.69
C ILE A 81 8.44 7.28 1.09
N TYR A 82 8.46 6.82 -0.16
CA TYR A 82 7.28 6.22 -0.78
C TYR A 82 6.86 4.91 -0.11
N LEU A 83 7.81 4.10 0.37
CA LEU A 83 7.50 2.92 1.18
C LEU A 83 6.83 3.31 2.50
N ILE A 84 7.34 4.31 3.21
CA ILE A 84 6.74 4.80 4.46
C ILE A 84 5.30 5.30 4.19
N LEU A 85 5.11 6.11 3.15
CA LEU A 85 3.78 6.60 2.77
C LEU A 85 2.83 5.46 2.41
N GLY A 86 3.32 4.45 1.68
CA GLY A 86 2.57 3.24 1.36
C GLY A 86 2.10 2.47 2.59
N LEU A 87 2.96 2.35 3.60
CA LEU A 87 2.62 1.74 4.88
C LEU A 87 1.56 2.54 5.64
N VAL A 88 1.70 3.88 5.70
CA VAL A 88 0.72 4.77 6.33
C VAL A 88 -0.65 4.64 5.65
N VAL A 89 -0.69 4.69 4.32
CA VAL A 89 -1.94 4.55 3.54
C VAL A 89 -2.57 3.18 3.80
N THR A 90 -1.77 2.11 3.77
CA THR A 90 -2.23 0.75 4.04
C THR A 90 -2.83 0.63 5.44
N TYR A 91 -2.17 1.20 6.45
CA TYR A 91 -2.65 1.20 7.83
C TYR A 91 -3.99 1.94 7.97
N LEU A 92 -4.12 3.13 7.36
CA LEU A 92 -5.35 3.91 7.39
C LEU A 92 -6.52 3.16 6.74
N ILE A 93 -6.29 2.50 5.60
CA ILE A 93 -7.32 1.68 4.92
C ILE A 93 -7.80 0.53 5.83
N GLN A 94 -6.89 -0.09 6.57
CA GLN A 94 -7.23 -1.19 7.47
C GLN A 94 -8.03 -0.71 8.68
N MET A 95 -7.69 0.47 9.24
CA MET A 95 -8.36 1.03 10.42
C MET A 95 -9.85 1.34 10.17
N THR A 96 -10.22 1.81 8.99
CA THR A 96 -11.63 2.11 8.65
C THR A 96 -12.58 0.90 8.62
N SER A 97 -12.09 -0.33 8.82
CA SER A 97 -12.91 -1.56 8.65
C SER A 97 -13.18 -2.34 9.94
N SER A 98 -12.54 -2.00 11.06
CA SER A 98 -12.69 -2.76 12.32
C SER A 98 -14.02 -2.52 13.04
N GLU A 99 -14.76 -1.46 12.69
CA GLU A 99 -16.02 -1.09 13.36
C GLU A 99 -17.23 -1.97 12.97
N GLN A 100 -17.10 -2.85 11.96
CA GLN A 100 -18.25 -3.59 11.42
C GLN A 100 -18.39 -5.03 11.93
N GLU A 101 -17.33 -5.67 12.41
CA GLU A 101 -17.41 -7.07 12.88
C GLU A 101 -18.02 -7.19 14.29
N GLU A 102 -17.92 -6.14 15.11
CA GLU A 102 -18.42 -6.14 16.49
C GLU A 102 -19.95 -6.10 16.56
N ASP A 103 -20.62 -5.21 15.81
CA ASP A 103 -22.09 -5.10 15.78
C ASP A 103 -22.79 -6.33 15.18
N ILE A 104 -22.14 -7.02 14.22
CA ILE A 104 -22.72 -8.22 13.58
C ILE A 104 -22.66 -9.43 14.53
N ASN A 105 -21.56 -9.59 15.27
CA ASN A 105 -21.38 -10.70 16.20
C ASN A 105 -22.22 -10.53 17.47
N GLU A 106 -22.40 -9.30 17.92
CA GLU A 106 -23.27 -8.96 19.05
C GLU A 106 -24.74 -9.26 18.73
N LYS A 107 -25.25 -8.80 17.57
CA LYS A 107 -26.62 -9.12 17.12
C LYS A 107 -26.88 -10.62 16.95
N HIS A 108 -25.94 -11.35 16.36
CA HIS A 108 -26.06 -12.80 16.21
C HIS A 108 -26.12 -13.52 17.56
N THR A 109 -25.33 -13.06 18.54
CA THR A 109 -25.34 -13.62 19.91
C THR A 109 -26.67 -13.32 20.61
N PHE A 110 -27.20 -12.11 20.47
CA PHE A 110 -28.49 -11.72 21.05
C PHE A 110 -29.67 -12.49 20.46
N GLU A 111 -29.73 -12.64 19.14
CA GLU A 111 -30.79 -13.40 18.48
C GLU A 111 -30.71 -14.90 18.83
N HIS A 112 -29.51 -15.46 18.93
CA HIS A 112 -29.32 -16.86 19.37
C HIS A 112 -29.78 -17.07 20.81
N HIS A 113 -29.44 -16.18 21.74
CA HIS A 113 -29.94 -16.26 23.12
C HIS A 113 -31.45 -16.05 23.22
N ARG A 114 -32.01 -15.06 22.50
CA ARG A 114 -33.45 -14.82 22.50
C ARG A 114 -34.24 -16.01 21.94
N GLY A 115 -33.73 -16.68 20.90
CA GLY A 115 -34.32 -17.90 20.35
C GLY A 115 -34.34 -19.08 21.32
N LEU A 116 -33.29 -19.21 22.15
CA LEU A 116 -33.23 -20.26 23.18
C LEU A 116 -34.22 -20.01 24.33
N GLU A 117 -34.43 -18.75 24.70
CA GLU A 117 -35.42 -18.37 25.74
C GLU A 117 -36.86 -18.66 25.27
N HIS A 118 -37.21 -18.28 24.04
CA HIS A 118 -38.53 -18.60 23.47
C HIS A 118 -38.76 -20.11 23.31
N HIS A 119 -37.70 -20.87 22.99
CA HIS A 119 -37.82 -22.32 22.91
C HIS A 119 -38.09 -22.95 24.28
N LYS A 120 -37.41 -22.49 25.34
CA LYS A 120 -37.68 -22.94 26.72
C LYS A 120 -39.08 -22.56 27.20
N GLU A 121 -39.55 -21.36 26.88
CA GLU A 121 -40.88 -20.87 27.25
C GLU A 121 -41.99 -21.74 26.65
N ASN A 122 -41.89 -22.09 25.36
CA ASN A 122 -42.86 -22.96 24.69
C ASN A 122 -42.86 -24.40 25.22
N VAL A 123 -41.71 -24.92 25.66
CA VAL A 123 -41.63 -26.28 26.23
C VAL A 123 -42.30 -26.33 27.62
N HIS A 124 -42.25 -25.24 28.39
CA HIS A 124 -42.87 -25.18 29.71
C HIS A 124 -44.40 -24.97 29.67
N THR A 125 -44.95 -24.30 28.66
CA THR A 125 -46.41 -24.07 28.53
C THR A 125 -47.19 -25.30 28.05
N HIS A 126 -46.54 -26.31 27.47
CA HIS A 126 -47.16 -27.55 27.01
C HIS A 126 -47.16 -28.71 28.02
N LEU A 127 -46.61 -28.50 29.23
CA LEU A 127 -46.50 -29.51 30.29
C LEU A 127 -47.53 -29.36 31.43
N HIS A 128 -48.52 -28.48 31.28
CA HIS A 128 -49.59 -28.25 32.26
C HIS A 128 -50.97 -28.65 31.74
#